data_AF-A0A4Q0QKR1-F1
#
_entry.id   AF-A0A4Q0QKR1-F1
#
_cell.length_a   1.000
_cell.length_b   1.000
_cell.length_c   1.000
_cell.angle_alpha   90.00
_cell.angle_beta   90.00
_cell.angle_gamma   90.00
#
_symmetry.space_group_name_H-M   'P 1'
#
loop_
_entity.id
_entity.type
_entity.pdbx_description
1 polymer ?
#
loop_
_entity_poly.entity_id
_entity_poly.type
_entity_poly.pdbx_seq_one_letter_code
_entity_poly.pdbx_strand_id
1 'polypeptide(L)'
;MSLLEGTIDSKSHPLAVVEDIAASNNWPFERSGEDELTIVSKGQWTDYQLSFTWMGEIEALHLACAFDMKIPPARRGEVQRLVAAVNEQLWVGHFDLWTNTGMIMHRQALVLPGGLTASTAQCEAMLAGAIHACERYFPAFQFVVWAGKTTAQAMDAAMFDTVGEA
;
A
#
# COMPACT_ATOMS: atom_id res chain seq x y z
N MET A 1 21.24 32.80 -20.92
CA MET A 1 21.29 31.50 -20.24
C MET A 1 19.87 31.04 -20.03
N SER A 2 19.38 30.17 -20.90
CA SER A 2 18.06 29.54 -20.77
C SER A 2 18.26 28.29 -19.91
N LEU A 3 17.53 28.23 -18.80
CA LEU A 3 17.40 27.04 -17.98
C LEU A 3 16.80 25.94 -18.87
N LEU A 4 17.65 25.04 -19.33
CA LEU A 4 17.23 23.68 -19.64
C LEU A 4 16.84 23.06 -18.29
N GLU A 5 15.59 23.31 -17.86
CA GLU A 5 14.90 22.37 -16.99
C GLU A 5 15.01 21.03 -17.69
N GLY A 6 15.75 20.12 -17.07
CA GLY A 6 16.06 18.82 -17.64
C GLY A 6 14.77 18.19 -18.09
N THR A 7 14.67 17.91 -19.38
CA THR A 7 13.77 16.88 -19.86
C THR A 7 14.26 15.60 -19.19
N ILE A 8 13.71 15.28 -18.01
CA ILE A 8 13.79 13.94 -17.45
C ILE A 8 13.35 13.06 -18.62
N ASP A 9 14.24 12.18 -19.08
CA ASP A 9 13.89 11.22 -20.10
C ASP A 9 12.80 10.33 -19.48
N SER A 10 11.54 10.70 -19.72
CA SER A 10 10.40 10.19 -18.96
C SER A 10 10.25 8.68 -19.12
N LYS A 11 10.92 8.10 -20.11
CA LYS A 11 10.93 6.66 -20.38
C LYS A 11 11.97 5.87 -19.56
N SER A 12 13.00 6.53 -19.01
CA SER A 12 14.01 5.87 -18.17
C SER A 12 13.72 6.00 -16.68
N HIS A 13 12.72 6.80 -16.28
CA HIS A 13 12.40 7.00 -14.87
C HIS A 13 11.79 5.72 -14.26
N PRO A 14 12.22 5.29 -13.05
CA PRO A 14 11.68 4.07 -12.41
C PRO A 14 10.16 4.09 -12.18
N LEU A 15 9.56 5.28 -12.09
CA LEU A 15 8.11 5.47 -11.97
C LEU A 15 7.34 5.47 -13.29
N ALA A 16 8.02 5.52 -14.44
CA ALA A 16 7.37 5.64 -15.75
C ALA A 16 6.37 4.50 -16.01
N VAL A 17 6.76 3.27 -15.63
CA VAL A 17 5.90 2.09 -15.77
C VAL A 17 4.62 2.20 -14.92
N VAL A 18 4.70 2.85 -13.75
CA VAL A 18 3.54 3.03 -12.86
C VAL A 18 2.60 4.10 -13.43
N GLU A 19 3.15 5.16 -14.02
CA GLU A 19 2.37 6.18 -14.74
C GLU A 19 1.65 5.58 -15.94
N ASP A 20 2.33 4.74 -16.73
CA ASP A 20 1.75 4.05 -17.88
C ASP A 20 0.59 3.13 -17.44
N ILE A 21 0.74 2.41 -16.32
CA ILE A 21 -0.33 1.60 -15.73
C ILE A 21 -1.52 2.47 -15.32
N ALA A 22 -1.27 3.56 -14.59
CA ALA A 22 -2.34 4.45 -14.13
C ALA A 22 -3.09 5.09 -15.31
N ALA A 23 -2.36 5.58 -16.31
CA ALA A 23 -2.93 6.13 -17.54
C ALA A 23 -3.74 5.09 -18.32
N SER A 24 -3.22 3.87 -18.48
CA SER A 24 -3.90 2.78 -19.20
C SER A 24 -5.20 2.33 -18.52
N ASN A 25 -5.25 2.41 -17.19
CA ASN A 25 -6.46 2.10 -16.39
C ASN A 25 -7.36 3.33 -16.16
N ASN A 26 -7.00 4.48 -16.72
CA ASN A 26 -7.69 5.76 -16.54
C ASN A 26 -7.88 6.12 -15.05
N TRP A 27 -6.86 5.80 -14.23
CA TRP A 27 -6.81 6.15 -12.82
C TRP A 27 -6.20 7.54 -12.64
N PRO A 28 -6.77 8.39 -11.78
CA PRO A 28 -6.15 9.64 -11.41
C PRO A 28 -4.85 9.35 -10.64
N PHE A 29 -3.78 10.04 -11.03
CA PHE A 29 -2.50 9.99 -10.34
C PHE A 29 -1.88 11.38 -10.21
N GLU A 30 -1.05 11.54 -9.18
CA GLU A 30 -0.34 12.79 -8.88
C GLU A 30 1.14 12.50 -8.62
N ARG A 31 2.01 13.30 -9.24
CA ARG A 31 3.46 13.30 -8.95
C ARG A 31 3.73 14.22 -7.77
N SER A 32 4.41 13.70 -6.75
CA SER A 32 4.90 14.47 -5.61
C SER A 32 6.43 14.56 -5.71
N GLY A 33 6.92 15.65 -6.32
CA GLY A 33 8.34 15.75 -6.67
C GLY A 33 8.75 14.75 -7.76
N GLU A 34 10.04 14.42 -7.79
CA GLU A 34 10.63 13.55 -8.83
C GLU A 34 10.45 12.05 -8.50
N ASP A 35 10.52 11.69 -7.23
CA ASP A 35 10.64 10.29 -6.80
C ASP A 35 9.33 9.66 -6.31
N GLU A 36 8.20 10.35 -6.31
CA GLU A 36 6.94 9.81 -5.80
C GLU A 36 5.74 10.00 -6.75
N LEU A 37 4.91 8.96 -6.85
CA LEU A 37 3.66 8.93 -7.58
C LEU A 37 2.56 8.38 -6.67
N THR A 38 1.46 9.10 -6.54
CA THR A 38 0.28 8.67 -5.78
C THR A 38 -0.89 8.36 -6.70
N ILE A 39 -1.57 7.24 -6.45
CA ILE A 39 -2.79 6.78 -7.12
C ILE A 39 -3.87 6.56 -6.06
N VAL A 40 -5.12 6.91 -6.38
CA VAL A 40 -6.27 6.57 -5.54
C VAL A 40 -7.09 5.48 -6.22
N SER A 41 -7.26 4.35 -5.53
CA SER A 41 -8.11 3.25 -5.97
C SER A 41 -9.34 3.14 -5.07
N LYS A 42 -10.52 3.00 -5.68
CA LYS A 42 -11.74 2.68 -4.93
C LYS A 42 -11.74 1.22 -4.51
N GLY A 43 -12.15 0.98 -3.28
CA GLY A 43 -12.34 -0.35 -2.72
C GLY A 43 -13.77 -0.67 -2.32
N GLN A 44 -13.98 -1.86 -1.77
CA GLN A 44 -15.26 -2.27 -1.18
C GLN A 44 -15.50 -1.57 0.15
N TRP A 45 -14.45 -1.45 0.97
CA TRP A 45 -14.55 -0.88 2.31
C TRP A 45 -14.30 0.63 2.35
N THR A 46 -13.33 1.11 1.57
CA THR A 46 -12.87 2.50 1.58
C THR A 46 -12.04 2.79 0.33
N ASP A 47 -11.62 4.04 0.18
CA ASP A 47 -10.66 4.43 -0.84
C ASP A 47 -9.23 4.16 -0.32
N TYR A 48 -8.40 3.59 -1.19
CA TYR A 48 -7.01 3.26 -0.91
C TYR A 48 -6.09 4.23 -1.62
N GLN A 49 -5.18 4.83 -0.86
CA GLN A 49 -4.14 5.70 -1.37
C GLN A 49 -2.86 4.87 -1.55
N LEU A 50 -2.45 4.67 -2.79
CA LEU A 50 -1.23 3.98 -3.15
C LEU A 50 -0.15 4.98 -3.53
N SER A 51 0.96 4.98 -2.82
CA SER A 51 2.13 5.80 -3.13
C SER A 51 3.27 4.89 -3.56
N PHE A 52 3.73 5.07 -4.79
CA PHE A 52 4.96 4.49 -5.30
C PHE A 52 6.09 5.50 -5.12
N THR A 53 7.18 5.07 -4.51
CA THR A 53 8.36 5.92 -4.27
C THR A 53 9.61 5.22 -4.79
N TRP A 54 10.39 5.89 -5.62
CA TRP A 54 11.71 5.43 -6.01
C TRP A 54 12.72 5.76 -4.90
N MET A 55 13.39 4.75 -4.37
CA MET A 55 14.41 4.88 -3.33
C MET A 55 15.79 4.66 -3.94
N GLY A 56 16.36 5.73 -4.52
CA GLY A 56 17.61 5.67 -5.27
C GLY A 56 18.81 5.13 -4.48
N GLU A 57 18.89 5.37 -3.17
CA GLU A 57 20.00 4.91 -2.32
C GLU A 57 20.11 3.38 -2.20
N ILE A 58 18.97 2.67 -2.35
CA ILE A 58 18.90 1.21 -2.25
C ILE A 58 18.38 0.55 -3.54
N GLU A 59 18.29 1.34 -4.62
CA GLU A 59 17.75 0.92 -5.92
C GLU A 59 16.42 0.15 -5.79
N ALA A 60 15.43 0.71 -5.09
CA ALA A 60 14.17 0.01 -4.85
C ALA A 60 12.94 0.86 -5.18
N LEU A 61 11.95 0.23 -5.81
CA LEU A 61 10.61 0.78 -5.96
C LEU A 61 9.76 0.38 -4.75
N HIS A 62 9.49 1.34 -3.88
CA HIS A 62 8.60 1.16 -2.73
C HIS A 62 7.15 1.39 -3.12
N LEU A 63 6.26 0.61 -2.53
CA LEU A 63 4.82 0.84 -2.56
C LEU A 63 4.30 0.89 -1.12
N ALA A 64 3.56 1.95 -0.80
CA ALA A 64 2.74 2.06 0.40
C ALA A 64 1.27 2.17 -0.01
N CYS A 65 0.41 1.38 0.62
CA CYS A 65 -1.04 1.43 0.44
C CYS A 65 -1.67 1.77 1.78
N ALA A 66 -2.14 3.01 1.93
CA ALA A 66 -2.80 3.51 3.10
C ALA A 66 -4.32 3.55 2.89
N PHE A 67 -5.07 3.55 3.98
CA PHE A 67 -6.51 3.73 3.98
C PHE A 67 -6.94 4.60 5.16
N ASP A 68 -8.11 5.23 5.06
CA ASP A 68 -8.59 6.18 6.06
C ASP A 68 -9.10 5.47 7.33
N MET A 69 -8.16 4.99 8.14
CA MET A 69 -8.40 4.46 9.48
C MET A 69 -7.35 4.97 10.45
N LYS A 70 -7.73 6.00 11.21
CA LYS A 70 -6.85 6.55 12.26
C LYS A 70 -6.98 5.76 13.55
N ILE A 71 -5.88 5.13 13.97
CA ILE A 71 -5.83 4.30 15.18
C ILE A 71 -5.72 5.17 16.44
N PRO A 72 -6.71 5.14 17.35
CA PRO A 72 -6.67 5.90 18.60
C PRO A 72 -5.53 5.42 19.51
N PRO A 73 -4.90 6.31 20.30
CA PRO A 73 -3.80 5.93 21.22
C PRO A 73 -4.10 4.72 22.10
N ALA A 74 -5.32 4.65 22.66
CA ALA A 74 -5.77 3.57 23.53
C ALA A 74 -5.85 2.19 22.83
N ARG A 75 -5.90 2.15 21.49
CA ARG A 75 -6.00 0.91 20.72
C ARG A 75 -4.69 0.52 20.03
N ARG A 76 -3.68 1.39 19.99
CA ARG A 76 -2.40 1.14 19.28
C ARG A 76 -1.72 -0.16 19.71
N GLY A 77 -1.69 -0.46 21.01
CA GLY A 77 -1.07 -1.69 21.51
C GLY A 77 -1.81 -2.98 21.11
N GLU A 78 -3.12 -2.92 20.90
CA GLU A 78 -3.88 -4.05 20.35
C GLU A 78 -3.67 -4.15 18.83
N VAL A 79 -3.69 -3.02 18.12
CA VAL A 79 -3.46 -2.98 16.67
C VAL A 79 -2.06 -3.44 16.29
N GLN A 80 -1.02 -3.14 17.08
CA GLN A 80 0.32 -3.68 16.84
C GLN A 80 0.36 -5.21 16.92
N ARG A 81 -0.38 -5.82 17.86
CA ARG A 81 -0.52 -7.28 17.94
C ARG A 81 -1.29 -7.82 16.73
N LEU A 82 -2.34 -7.13 16.29
CA LEU A 82 -3.05 -7.47 15.07
C LEU A 82 -2.15 -7.40 13.83
N VAL A 83 -1.36 -6.33 13.68
CA VAL A 83 -0.39 -6.20 12.59
C VAL A 83 0.58 -7.39 12.56
N ALA A 84 1.11 -7.81 13.71
CA ALA A 84 1.98 -8.98 13.78
C ALA A 84 1.24 -10.26 13.31
N ALA A 85 0.03 -10.50 13.82
CA ALA A 85 -0.77 -11.67 13.45
C ALA A 85 -1.18 -11.69 11.96
N VAL A 86 -1.48 -10.52 11.39
CA VAL A 86 -1.76 -10.38 9.95
C VAL A 86 -0.51 -10.65 9.14
N ASN A 87 0.64 -10.08 9.53
CA ASN A 87 1.90 -10.24 8.81
C ASN A 87 2.38 -11.70 8.76
N GLU A 88 2.07 -12.51 9.78
CA GLU A 88 2.32 -13.96 9.75
C GLU A 88 1.57 -14.69 8.62
N GLN A 89 0.49 -14.10 8.10
CA GLN A 89 -0.30 -14.66 7.00
C GLN A 89 0.08 -14.09 5.62
N LEU A 90 0.97 -13.09 5.58
CA LEU A 90 1.38 -12.44 4.33
C LEU A 90 2.68 -13.05 3.80
N TRP A 91 2.67 -13.42 2.52
CA TRP A 91 3.88 -13.86 1.81
C TRP A 91 4.65 -12.70 1.19
N VAL A 92 3.95 -11.63 0.83
CA VAL A 92 4.50 -10.46 0.14
C VAL A 92 4.02 -9.21 0.84
N GLY A 93 4.95 -8.32 1.16
CA GLY A 93 4.67 -7.09 1.90
C GLY A 93 4.38 -7.32 3.38
N HIS A 94 3.99 -6.24 4.06
CA HIS A 94 3.64 -6.23 5.48
C HIS A 94 2.78 -5.01 5.81
N PHE A 95 1.98 -5.10 6.86
CA PHE A 95 1.37 -3.95 7.48
C PHE A 95 2.33 -3.28 8.48
N ASP A 96 2.24 -1.96 8.55
CA ASP A 96 2.97 -1.11 9.47
C ASP A 96 1.99 -0.13 10.15
N LEU A 97 2.26 0.18 11.43
CA LEU A 97 1.53 1.19 12.19
C LEU A 97 2.49 2.31 12.58
N TRP A 98 2.31 3.49 11.98
CA TRP A 98 2.99 4.69 12.45
C TRP A 98 2.34 5.18 13.72
N THR A 99 2.92 4.78 14.85
CA THR A 99 2.37 5.02 16.18
C THR A 99 2.19 6.49 16.51
N ASN A 100 3.01 7.39 15.96
CA ASN A 100 2.88 8.83 16.19
C ASN A 100 1.59 9.40 15.58
N THR A 101 1.29 9.04 14.34
CA THR A 101 0.13 9.55 13.58
C THR A 101 -1.12 8.68 13.79
N GLY A 102 -0.94 7.41 14.14
CA GLY A 102 -1.99 6.39 14.13
C GLY A 102 -2.34 5.93 12.72
N MET A 103 -1.49 6.18 11.73
CA MET A 103 -1.71 5.75 10.35
C MET A 103 -1.30 4.30 10.17
N ILE A 104 -2.16 3.53 9.52
CA ILE A 104 -1.88 2.15 9.13
C ILE A 104 -1.76 2.06 7.61
N MET A 105 -0.85 1.21 7.15
CA MET A 105 -0.60 1.00 5.73
C MET A 105 -0.01 -0.38 5.48
N HIS A 106 -0.27 -0.92 4.31
CA HIS A 106 0.50 -2.03 3.76
C HIS A 106 1.71 -1.48 2.99
N ARG A 107 2.87 -2.12 3.14
CA ARG A 107 4.14 -1.72 2.52
C ARG A 107 4.81 -2.90 1.86
N GLN A 108 5.41 -2.66 0.70
CA GLN A 108 6.29 -3.59 0.02
C GLN A 108 7.33 -2.85 -0.80
N ALA A 109 8.39 -3.55 -1.19
CA ALA A 109 9.45 -3.01 -2.02
C ALA A 109 9.87 -4.02 -3.08
N LEU A 110 10.17 -3.51 -4.27
CA LEU A 110 10.79 -4.24 -5.36
C LEU A 110 12.21 -3.71 -5.54
N VAL A 111 13.20 -4.52 -5.18
CA VAL A 111 14.62 -4.18 -5.33
C VAL A 111 15.01 -4.41 -6.80
N LEU A 112 15.66 -3.41 -7.40
CA LEU A 112 16.00 -3.33 -8.82
C LEU A 112 17.49 -3.00 -8.99
N PRO A 113 18.40 -3.85 -8.48
CA PRO A 113 19.82 -3.52 -8.43
C PRO A 113 20.45 -3.48 -9.82
N GLY A 114 21.49 -2.66 -9.97
CA GLY A 114 22.35 -2.70 -11.16
C GLY A 114 21.66 -2.21 -12.44
N GLY A 115 20.76 -1.22 -12.31
CA GLY A 115 20.06 -0.62 -13.44
C GLY A 115 18.89 -1.46 -13.99
N LEU A 116 18.40 -2.44 -13.23
CA LEU A 116 17.15 -3.12 -13.56
C LEU A 116 15.98 -2.14 -13.53
N THR A 117 15.00 -2.39 -14.38
CA THR A 117 13.73 -1.64 -14.40
C THR A 117 12.58 -2.56 -14.01
N ALA A 118 11.56 -1.99 -13.36
CA ALA A 118 10.35 -2.73 -13.07
C ALA A 118 9.57 -2.99 -14.37
N SER A 119 9.11 -4.22 -14.53
CA SER A 119 8.16 -4.57 -15.59
C SER A 119 6.73 -4.16 -15.20
N THR A 120 5.87 -3.94 -16.19
CA THR A 120 4.44 -3.67 -15.99
C THR A 120 3.80 -4.75 -15.09
N ALA A 121 4.06 -6.02 -15.38
CA ALA A 121 3.52 -7.13 -14.61
C ALA A 121 3.94 -7.13 -13.13
N GLN A 122 5.18 -6.71 -12.82
CA GLN A 122 5.63 -6.56 -11.44
C GLN A 122 4.87 -5.45 -10.72
N CYS A 123 4.73 -4.28 -11.35
CA CYS A 123 4.00 -3.15 -10.77
C CYS A 123 2.50 -3.44 -10.59
N GLU A 124 1.86 -4.07 -11.57
CA GLU A 124 0.47 -4.52 -11.48
C GLU A 124 0.28 -5.52 -10.34
N ALA A 125 1.18 -6.51 -10.21
CA ALA A 125 1.14 -7.47 -9.12
C ALA A 125 1.33 -6.81 -7.75
N MET A 126 2.24 -5.84 -7.64
CA MET A 126 2.41 -5.06 -6.41
C MET A 126 1.12 -4.30 -6.05
N LEU A 127 0.53 -3.58 -7.00
CA LEU A 127 -0.68 -2.81 -6.79
C LEU A 127 -1.86 -3.70 -6.38
N ALA A 128 -2.13 -4.75 -7.15
CA ALA A 128 -3.22 -5.69 -6.88
C ALA A 128 -3.03 -6.39 -5.53
N GLY A 129 -1.81 -6.84 -5.23
CA GLY A 129 -1.49 -7.49 -3.96
C GLY A 129 -1.69 -6.57 -2.75
N ALA A 130 -1.27 -5.31 -2.84
CA ALA A 130 -1.43 -4.35 -1.76
C ALA A 130 -2.90 -4.01 -1.50
N ILE A 131 -3.70 -3.77 -2.55
CA ILE A 131 -5.14 -3.52 -2.40
C ILE A 131 -5.82 -4.76 -1.81
N HIS A 132 -5.53 -5.95 -2.35
CA HIS A 132 -6.11 -7.19 -1.85
C HIS A 132 -5.81 -7.43 -0.36
N ALA A 133 -4.57 -7.21 0.07
CA ALA A 133 -4.19 -7.33 1.48
C ALA A 133 -4.98 -6.33 2.34
N CYS A 134 -5.06 -5.06 1.91
CA CYS A 134 -5.80 -4.04 2.63
C CYS A 134 -7.30 -4.35 2.71
N GLU A 135 -7.95 -4.75 1.62
CA GLU A 135 -9.36 -5.17 1.58
C GLU A 135 -9.63 -6.34 2.54
N ARG A 136 -8.79 -7.37 2.46
CA ARG A 136 -8.95 -8.60 3.24
C ARG A 136 -8.88 -8.35 4.74
N TYR A 137 -7.93 -7.51 5.19
CA TYR A 137 -7.69 -7.31 6.62
C TYR A 137 -8.34 -6.05 7.20
N PHE A 138 -8.95 -5.20 6.37
CA PHE A 138 -9.69 -4.02 6.83
C PHE A 138 -10.75 -4.34 7.91
N PRO A 139 -11.58 -5.40 7.78
CA PRO A 139 -12.54 -5.77 8.82
C PRO A 139 -11.88 -6.11 10.17
N ALA A 140 -10.71 -6.77 10.14
CA ALA A 140 -9.97 -7.10 11.37
C ALA A 140 -9.56 -5.82 12.11
N PHE A 141 -9.05 -4.83 11.38
CA PHE A 141 -8.71 -3.53 11.95
C PHE A 141 -9.94 -2.80 12.50
N GLN A 142 -11.06 -2.80 11.77
CA GLN A 142 -12.32 -2.23 12.28
C GLN A 142 -12.79 -2.91 13.57
N PHE A 143 -12.73 -4.23 13.66
CA PHE A 143 -13.13 -4.97 14.85
C PHE A 143 -12.30 -4.61 16.08
N VAL A 144 -11.00 -4.43 15.91
CA VAL A 144 -10.13 -3.96 17.01
C VAL A 144 -10.44 -2.50 17.34
N VAL A 145 -10.56 -1.62 16.36
CA VAL A 145 -10.65 -0.18 16.61
C VAL A 145 -12.03 0.24 17.12
N TRP A 146 -13.11 -0.28 16.54
CA TRP A 146 -14.48 0.15 16.84
C TRP A 146 -15.23 -0.82 17.75
N ALA A 147 -15.09 -2.13 17.55
CA ALA A 147 -15.80 -3.13 18.36
C ALA A 147 -15.04 -3.54 19.63
N GLY A 148 -13.83 -3.01 19.85
CA GLY A 148 -13.03 -3.29 21.04
C GLY A 148 -12.51 -4.72 21.15
N LYS A 149 -12.63 -5.53 20.07
CA LYS A 149 -12.21 -6.93 20.06
C LYS A 149 -10.72 -7.08 20.30
N THR A 150 -10.33 -8.23 20.82
CA THR A 150 -8.92 -8.67 20.86
C THR A 150 -8.45 -9.07 19.47
N THR A 151 -7.14 -9.12 19.27
CA THR A 151 -6.48 -9.56 18.03
C THR A 151 -7.02 -10.91 17.56
N ALA A 152 -7.07 -11.90 18.45
CA ALA A 152 -7.58 -13.24 18.11
C ALA A 152 -9.04 -13.18 17.62
N GLN A 153 -9.93 -12.51 18.38
CA GLN A 153 -11.34 -12.36 17.99
C GLN A 153 -11.53 -11.58 16.68
N ALA A 154 -10.65 -10.62 16.39
CA ALA A 154 -10.70 -9.84 15.16
C ALA A 154 -10.21 -10.65 13.95
N MET A 155 -9.13 -11.42 14.12
CA MET A 155 -8.64 -12.34 13.10
C MET A 155 -9.66 -13.42 12.79
N ASP A 156 -10.24 -14.06 13.81
CA ASP A 156 -11.28 -15.08 13.62
C ASP A 156 -12.49 -14.51 12.88
N ALA A 157 -12.93 -13.30 13.26
CA ALA A 157 -14.10 -12.68 12.65
C ALA A 157 -13.86 -12.16 11.23
N ALA A 158 -12.63 -11.76 10.89
CA ALA A 158 -12.27 -11.31 9.54
C ALA A 158 -11.93 -12.46 8.59
N MET A 159 -11.51 -13.61 9.12
CA MET A 159 -11.19 -14.82 8.35
C MET A 159 -12.40 -15.74 8.14
N PHE A 160 -13.54 -15.43 8.78
CA PHE A 160 -14.84 -15.92 8.35
C PHE A 160 -15.22 -15.21 7.05
N ASP A 161 -14.62 -15.65 5.95
CA ASP A 161 -15.20 -15.42 4.63
C ASP A 161 -16.67 -15.85 4.69
N THR A 162 -17.53 -15.04 4.07
CA THR A 162 -18.90 -15.36 3.72
C THR A 162 -18.95 -16.70 2.98
N VAL A 163 -19.06 -17.79 3.74
CA VAL A 163 -19.54 -19.07 3.22
C VAL A 163 -21.02 -18.86 2.90
N GLY A 164 -21.28 -18.38 1.68
CA GLY A 164 -22.62 -18.28 1.08
C GLY A 164 -23.14 -16.85 0.96
N GLU A 165 -23.14 -16.34 -0.27
CA GLU A 165 -24.40 -15.83 -0.80
C GLU A 165 -25.00 -16.93 -1.68
N ALA A 166 -26.28 -17.22 -1.44
CA ALA A 166 -27.11 -18.16 -2.17
C ALA A 166 -27.72 -17.52 -3.42
#